data_AF-A0A969UDK7-F1
#
_entry.id   AF-A0A969UDK7-F1
#
_cell.length_a   1.000
_cell.length_b   1.000
_cell.length_c   1.000
_cell.angle_alpha   90.00
_cell.angle_beta   90.00
_cell.angle_gamma   90.00
#
_symmetry.space_group_name_H-M   'P 1'
#
loop_
_entity.id
_entity.type
_entity.pdbx_description
1 polymer ?
#
loop_
_entity_poly.entity_id
_entity_poly.type
_entity_poly.pdbx_seq_one_letter_code
_entity_poly.pdbx_strand_id
1 'polypeptide(L)'
;MTPLNSTSADFEQAALARFRSLVGFLPEDSIIFRESWGRSTVLCLDFVNCPHLFNIDQEQAHSLSQAIAELSLADSMIFRLGNKIVGWQKVTP
;
A
#
# COMPACT_ATOMS: atom_id res chain seq x y z
N MET A 1 -30.13 -16.39 6.54
CA MET A 1 -28.84 -16.25 5.82
C MET A 1 -28.96 -15.00 4.99
N THR A 2 -28.37 -13.89 5.45
CA THR A 2 -28.28 -12.67 4.64
C THR A 2 -27.32 -12.92 3.48
N PRO A 3 -27.61 -12.46 2.26
CA PRO A 3 -26.68 -12.60 1.15
C PRO A 3 -25.40 -11.85 1.53
N LEU A 4 -24.25 -12.49 1.38
CA LEU A 4 -22.95 -11.82 1.41
C LEU A 4 -22.90 -10.90 0.17
N ASN A 5 -23.44 -9.70 0.30
CA ASN A 5 -23.27 -8.62 -0.65
C ASN A 5 -21.85 -8.04 -0.45
N SER A 6 -20.82 -8.88 -0.64
CA SER A 6 -19.43 -8.46 -0.56
C SER A 6 -19.09 -7.74 -1.85
N THR A 7 -19.04 -6.41 -1.78
CA THR A 7 -18.70 -5.56 -2.93
C THR A 7 -17.19 -5.61 -3.17
N SER A 8 -16.74 -5.21 -4.36
CA SER A 8 -15.31 -5.06 -4.65
C SER A 8 -14.60 -4.11 -3.67
N ALA A 9 -15.33 -3.13 -3.13
CA ALA A 9 -14.83 -2.21 -2.11
C ALA A 9 -14.55 -2.90 -0.77
N ASP A 10 -15.40 -3.85 -0.35
CA ASP A 10 -15.20 -4.61 0.88
C ASP A 10 -13.93 -5.49 0.79
N PHE A 11 -13.71 -6.11 -0.38
CA PHE A 11 -12.49 -6.86 -0.65
C PHE A 11 -11.25 -5.98 -0.64
N GLU A 12 -11.31 -4.80 -1.27
CA GLU A 12 -10.22 -3.82 -1.25
C GLU A 12 -9.85 -3.43 0.18
N GLN A 13 -10.86 -3.08 0.99
CA GLN A 13 -10.65 -2.66 2.37
C GLN A 13 -10.05 -3.80 3.21
N ALA A 14 -10.56 -5.03 3.06
CA ALA A 14 -10.01 -6.19 3.77
C ALA A 14 -8.55 -6.49 3.37
N ALA A 15 -8.23 -6.36 2.08
CA ALA A 15 -6.88 -6.59 1.57
C ALA A 15 -5.89 -5.53 2.08
N LEU A 16 -6.27 -4.25 2.07
CA LEU A 16 -5.46 -3.15 2.60
C LEU A 16 -5.33 -3.22 4.13
N ALA A 17 -6.36 -3.65 4.84
CA ALA A 17 -6.29 -3.88 6.28
C ALA A 17 -5.32 -5.01 6.61
N ARG A 18 -5.36 -6.12 5.86
CA ARG A 18 -4.40 -7.22 6.01
C ARG A 18 -2.98 -6.75 5.70
N PHE A 19 -2.80 -5.96 4.64
CA PHE A 19 -1.50 -5.35 4.32
C PHE A 19 -0.95 -4.56 5.49
N ARG A 20 -1.73 -3.62 6.05
CA ARG A 20 -1.34 -2.84 7.24
C ARG A 20 -0.93 -3.72 8.42
N SER A 21 -1.63 -4.83 8.64
CA SER A 21 -1.28 -5.77 9.71
C SER A 21 0.08 -6.45 9.49
N LEU A 22 0.49 -6.68 8.23
CA LEU A 22 1.80 -7.25 7.90
C LEU A 22 2.92 -6.22 8.03
N VAL A 23 2.64 -4.95 7.72
CA VAL A 23 3.62 -3.86 7.74
C VAL A 23 3.36 -2.90 8.91
N GLY A 24 3.38 -3.46 10.13
CA GLY A 24 3.04 -2.74 11.37
C GLY A 24 3.95 -1.56 11.75
N PHE A 25 5.03 -1.32 10.99
CA PHE A 25 5.88 -0.14 11.14
C PHE A 25 5.34 1.09 10.39
N LEU A 26 4.38 0.93 9.47
CA LEU A 26 3.78 2.07 8.79
C LEU A 26 2.97 2.91 9.79
N PRO A 27 3.11 4.25 9.75
CA PRO A 27 2.29 5.13 10.59
C PRO A 27 0.79 4.89 10.39
N GLU A 28 0.02 4.97 11.47
CA GLU A 28 -1.44 4.83 11.41
C GLU A 28 -2.06 5.88 10.48
N ASP A 29 -1.55 7.11 10.51
CA ASP A 29 -2.05 8.23 9.71
C ASP A 29 -1.67 8.18 8.22
N SER A 30 -0.82 7.23 7.81
CA SER A 30 -0.48 7.07 6.38
C SER A 30 -1.73 6.67 5.56
N ILE A 31 -1.84 7.15 4.33
CA ILE A 31 -2.95 6.78 3.46
C ILE A 31 -2.45 5.72 2.49
N ILE A 32 -3.17 4.60 2.42
CA ILE A 32 -2.81 3.46 1.58
C ILE A 32 -3.97 3.14 0.65
N PHE A 33 -3.71 3.08 -0.64
CA PHE A 33 -4.70 2.76 -1.66
C PHE A 33 -4.05 2.23 -2.93
N ARG A 34 -4.80 1.47 -3.73
CA ARG A 34 -4.38 1.05 -5.05
C ARG A 34 -4.80 2.04 -6.11
N GLU A 35 -3.95 2.25 -7.12
CA GLU A 35 -4.23 3.07 -8.28
C GLU A 35 -3.79 2.36 -9.56
N SER A 36 -4.51 2.57 -10.65
CA SER A 36 -4.14 2.05 -11.97
C SER A 36 -3.18 3.02 -12.67
N TRP A 37 -1.99 2.55 -13.01
CA TRP A 37 -0.99 3.31 -13.77
C TRP A 37 -0.75 2.62 -15.13
N GLY A 38 -1.50 3.07 -16.14
CA GLY A 38 -1.48 2.46 -17.46
C GLY A 38 -1.98 1.01 -17.41
N ARG A 39 -1.08 0.04 -17.59
CA ARG A 39 -1.38 -1.41 -17.53
C ARG A 39 -0.97 -2.07 -16.20
N SER A 40 -0.43 -1.29 -15.27
CA SER A 40 0.05 -1.80 -13.98
C SER A 40 -0.85 -1.30 -12.84
N THR A 41 -0.89 -2.06 -11.75
CA THR A 41 -1.47 -1.61 -10.49
C THR A 41 -0.34 -1.17 -9.57
N VAL A 42 -0.46 0.02 -9.00
CA VAL A 42 0.49 0.53 -8.00
C VAL A 42 -0.17 0.61 -6.63
N LEU A 43 0.56 0.22 -5.59
CA LEU A 43 0.17 0.53 -4.21
C LEU A 43 0.76 1.88 -3.81
N CYS A 44 -0.12 2.83 -3.49
CA CYS A 44 0.27 4.16 -3.04
C CYS A 44 0.41 4.16 -1.52
N LEU A 45 1.56 4.61 -1.03
CA LEU A 45 1.84 4.90 0.37
C LEU A 45 2.03 6.41 0.52
N ASP A 46 0.98 7.10 0.94
CA ASP A 46 0.97 8.55 1.07
C ASP A 46 1.13 8.97 2.54
N PHE A 47 2.18 9.75 2.80
CA PHE A 47 2.53 10.24 4.13
C PHE A 47 2.12 11.71 4.34
N VAL A 48 1.17 12.24 3.55
CA VAL A 48 0.70 13.64 3.67
C VAL A 48 0.27 14.04 5.09
N ASN A 49 -0.33 13.11 5.85
CA ASN A 49 -0.75 13.35 7.23
C ASN A 49 0.38 13.14 8.26
N CYS A 50 1.48 12.51 7.85
CA CYS A 50 2.61 12.18 8.70
C CYS A 50 3.97 12.40 8.00
N PRO A 51 4.21 13.60 7.43
CA PRO A 51 5.36 13.83 6.55
C PRO A 51 6.70 13.71 7.29
N HIS A 52 6.72 14.01 8.59
CA HIS A 52 7.91 13.88 9.43
C HIS A 52 8.27 12.43 9.77
N LEU A 53 7.34 11.49 9.56
CA LEU A 53 7.55 10.05 9.77
C LEU A 53 7.94 9.32 8.48
N PHE A 54 8.10 10.06 7.38
CA PHE A 54 8.62 9.51 6.13
C PHE A 54 10.13 9.25 6.26
N ASN A 55 10.47 8.08 6.79
CA ASN A 55 11.84 7.57 6.83
C ASN A 55 11.83 6.06 6.55
N ILE A 56 11.43 5.69 5.33
CA ILE A 56 11.45 4.30 4.88
C ILE A 56 12.87 3.93 4.49
N ASP A 57 13.49 3.04 5.25
CA ASP A 57 14.79 2.47 4.91
C ASP A 57 14.66 1.29 3.93
N GLN A 58 15.81 0.71 3.54
CA GLN A 58 15.85 -0.38 2.58
C GLN A 58 15.21 -1.68 3.10
N GLU A 59 15.31 -1.98 4.40
CA GLU A 59 14.74 -3.19 5.00
C GLU A 59 13.21 -3.08 5.08
N GLN A 60 12.71 -1.89 5.43
CA GLN A 60 11.29 -1.56 5.42
C GLN A 60 10.74 -1.59 3.99
N ALA A 61 11.46 -1.04 3.01
CA ALA A 61 11.07 -1.12 1.61
C ALA A 61 11.01 -2.58 1.10
N HIS A 62 11.94 -3.43 1.53
CA HIS A 62 11.88 -4.85 1.21
C HIS A 62 10.67 -5.54 1.85
N SER A 63 10.40 -5.25 3.13
CA SER A 63 9.24 -5.78 3.85
C SER A 63 7.92 -5.36 3.21
N LEU A 64 7.81 -4.10 2.76
CA LEU A 64 6.67 -3.63 1.96
C LEU A 64 6.51 -4.44 0.68
N SER A 65 7.60 -4.65 -0.07
CA SER A 65 7.58 -5.44 -1.30
C SER A 65 7.09 -6.88 -1.06
N GLN A 66 7.58 -7.54 -0.01
CA GLN A 66 7.16 -8.90 0.34
C GLN A 66 5.68 -8.98 0.70
N ALA A 67 5.19 -8.04 1.53
CA ALA A 67 3.77 -8.01 1.90
C ALA A 67 2.85 -7.70 0.70
N ILE A 68 3.29 -6.84 -0.23
CA ILE A 68 2.56 -6.57 -1.47
C ILE A 68 2.50 -7.82 -2.36
N ALA A 69 3.62 -8.54 -2.48
CA ALA A 69 3.71 -9.77 -3.27
C ALA A 69 2.86 -10.90 -2.66
N GLU A 70 2.93 -11.13 -1.34
CA GLU A 70 2.14 -12.12 -0.62
C GLU A 70 0.64 -11.94 -0.87
N LEU A 71 0.18 -10.69 -0.85
CA LEU A 71 -1.22 -10.33 -1.01
C LEU A 71 -1.63 -10.08 -2.46
N SER A 72 -0.69 -10.18 -3.41
CA SER A 72 -0.91 -9.89 -4.84
C SER A 72 -1.60 -8.54 -5.09
N LEU A 73 -1.21 -7.50 -4.33
CA LEU A 73 -1.93 -6.22 -4.35
C LEU A 73 -1.59 -5.37 -5.57
N ALA A 74 -0.31 -5.35 -5.97
CA ALA A 74 0.23 -4.43 -6.97
C ALA A 74 1.56 -4.95 -7.55
N ASP A 75 1.94 -4.46 -8.73
CA ASP A 75 3.24 -4.77 -9.37
C ASP A 75 4.35 -3.82 -8.93
N SER A 76 3.99 -2.70 -8.31
CA SER A 76 4.88 -1.64 -7.88
C SER A 76 4.29 -0.87 -6.72
N MET A 77 5.14 -0.21 -5.96
CA MET A 77 4.73 0.73 -4.92
C MET A 77 5.28 2.12 -5.20
N ILE A 78 4.53 3.13 -4.77
CA ILE A 78 4.96 4.51 -4.80
C ILE A 78 4.81 5.15 -3.44
N PHE A 79 5.82 5.95 -3.11
CA PHE A 79 5.86 6.75 -1.91
C PHE A 79 5.46 8.17 -2.28
N ARG A 80 4.47 8.73 -1.57
CA ARG A 80 3.92 10.06 -1.81
C ARG A 80 3.95 10.92 -0.55
N LEU A 81 4.06 12.22 -0.79
CA LEU A 81 3.76 13.28 0.16
C LEU A 81 2.72 14.18 -0.50
N GLY A 82 1.44 13.81 -0.36
CA GLY A 82 0.32 14.44 -1.03
C GLY A 82 0.43 14.31 -2.55
N ASN A 83 0.49 15.44 -3.25
CA ASN A 83 0.59 15.47 -4.71
C ASN A 83 2.01 15.18 -5.25
N LYS A 84 3.00 14.98 -4.38
CA LYS A 84 4.39 14.74 -4.77
C LYS A 84 4.75 13.27 -4.62
N ILE A 85 5.17 12.64 -5.72
CA ILE A 85 5.85 11.33 -5.67
C ILE A 85 7.29 11.55 -5.23
N VAL A 86 7.69 10.87 -4.16
CA VAL A 86 9.03 10.97 -3.57
C VAL A 86 9.87 9.71 -3.77
N GLY A 87 9.23 8.60 -4.16
CA GLY A 87 9.92 7.36 -4.48
C GLY A 87 9.01 6.39 -5.24
N TRP A 88 9.64 5.47 -5.96
CA TRP A 88 8.98 4.37 -6.65
C TRP A 88 9.86 3.13 -6.57
N GLN A 89 9.25 1.97 -6.40
CA GLN A 89 9.94 0.70 -6.42
C GLN A 89 9.06 -0.36 -7.05
N LYS A 90 9.66 -1.20 -7.91
CA LYS A 90 9.01 -2.39 -8.43
C LYS A 90 8.91 -3.44 -7.32
N VAL A 91 7.75 -4.09 -7.22
CA VAL A 91 7.57 -5.20 -6.29
C VAL A 91 8.36 -6.38 -6.82
N THR A 92 9.28 -6.87 -5.99
CA THR A 92 10.02 -8.10 -6.21
C THR A 92 9.60 -9.10 -5.12
N PRO A 93 9.13 -10.30 -5.50
CA PRO A 93 8.90 -11.39 -4.55
C PRO A 93 10.16 -11.76 -3.76
#